data_AF-A0A1B1PLA6-F1
#
_entry.id   AF-A0A1B1PLA6-F1
#
_cell.length_a   1.000
_cell.length_b   1.000
_cell.length_c   1.000
_cell.angle_alpha   90.00
_cell.angle_beta   90.00
_cell.angle_gamma   90.00
#
_symmetry.space_group_name_H-M   'P 1'
#
loop_
_entity.id
_entity.type
_entity.pdbx_description
1 polymer ?
#
loop_
_entity_poly.entity_id
_entity_poly.type
_entity_poly.pdbx_seq_one_letter_code
_entity_poly.pdbx_strand_id
1 'polypeptide(L)'
;MSLRISLSLAALAALSACAEPAPETAPFAPLYEGVETRLLDGDLVNFFVAMRGARGSEDVENYADCAAAQYALIRGYGFARHLRTNVSEEGGLWRGDAVYTISAALPRGLKTIDAEVVASACAENGIPMV
;
A
#
# COMPACT_ATOMS: atom_id res chain seq x y z
N MET A 1 33.36 -51.23 -51.67
CA MET A 1 34.13 -51.69 -50.50
C MET A 1 34.43 -50.45 -49.66
N SER A 2 33.97 -50.43 -48.42
CA SER A 2 33.58 -49.25 -47.65
C SER A 2 34.72 -48.29 -47.27
N LEU A 3 34.42 -46.99 -47.36
CA LEU A 3 35.28 -45.87 -47.01
C LEU A 3 35.31 -45.69 -45.47
N ARG A 4 36.51 -45.68 -44.89
CA ARG A 4 36.76 -45.24 -43.52
C ARG A 4 36.89 -43.72 -43.51
N ILE A 5 36.41 -43.04 -42.46
CA ILE A 5 37.10 -41.98 -41.71
C ILE A 5 36.24 -41.62 -40.50
N SER A 6 36.82 -41.81 -39.32
CA SER A 6 36.31 -41.33 -38.04
C SER A 6 36.60 -39.83 -37.92
N LEU A 7 35.59 -39.00 -37.59
CA LEU A 7 35.84 -37.67 -37.04
C LEU A 7 34.73 -37.27 -36.07
N SER A 8 35.11 -37.22 -34.80
CA SER A 8 34.35 -36.71 -33.66
C SER A 8 33.92 -35.25 -33.90
N LEU A 9 32.64 -34.92 -33.69
CA LEU A 9 32.24 -33.53 -33.52
C LEU A 9 31.11 -33.44 -32.49
N ALA A 10 31.50 -32.95 -31.30
CA ALA A 10 30.62 -32.56 -30.23
C ALA A 10 29.69 -31.44 -30.72
N ALA A 11 28.37 -31.69 -30.73
CA ALA A 11 27.37 -30.66 -30.95
C ALA A 11 26.94 -30.10 -29.59
N LEU A 12 27.56 -29.00 -29.16
CA LEU A 12 26.99 -28.10 -28.17
C LEU A 12 25.76 -27.43 -28.80
N ALA A 13 24.57 -27.96 -28.50
CA ALA A 13 23.33 -27.24 -28.76
C ALA A 13 23.21 -26.11 -27.73
N ALA A 14 23.42 -24.88 -28.18
CA ALA A 14 23.20 -23.67 -27.42
C ALA A 14 21.71 -23.58 -27.04
N LEU A 15 21.40 -23.64 -25.74
CA LEU A 15 20.08 -23.28 -25.25
C LEU A 15 19.95 -21.76 -25.34
N SER A 16 19.24 -21.26 -26.35
CA SER A 16 18.76 -19.88 -26.35
C SER A 16 17.62 -19.78 -25.32
N ALA A 17 17.93 -19.29 -24.12
CA ALA A 17 16.91 -18.85 -23.20
C ALA A 17 16.27 -17.57 -23.78
N CYS A 18 15.05 -17.68 -24.32
CA CYS A 18 14.20 -16.52 -24.54
C CYS A 18 13.84 -15.97 -23.16
N ALA A 19 14.55 -14.94 -22.70
CA ALA A 19 14.09 -14.14 -21.59
C ALA A 19 12.95 -13.26 -22.10
N GLU A 20 11.72 -13.57 -21.71
CA GLU A 20 10.60 -12.65 -21.90
C GLU A 20 10.90 -11.33 -21.17
N PRO A 21 10.76 -10.16 -21.81
CA PRO A 21 10.95 -8.89 -21.13
C PRO A 21 9.91 -8.78 -20.01
N ALA A 22 10.39 -8.63 -18.77
CA ALA A 22 9.53 -8.36 -17.64
C ALA A 22 8.78 -7.04 -17.89
N PRO A 23 7.47 -6.96 -17.57
CA PRO A 23 6.71 -5.73 -17.73
C PRO A 23 7.38 -4.62 -16.92
N GLU A 24 7.75 -3.53 -17.59
CA GLU A 24 8.28 -2.32 -16.94
C GLU A 24 7.19 -1.79 -16.00
N THR A 25 7.41 -1.94 -14.69
CA THR A 25 6.50 -1.39 -13.69
C THR A 25 6.67 0.12 -13.71
N ALA A 26 5.60 0.85 -14.03
CA ALA A 26 5.63 2.30 -13.97
C ALA A 26 6.10 2.77 -12.57
N PRO A 27 6.93 3.82 -12.49
CA PRO A 27 7.41 4.32 -11.21
C PRO A 27 6.24 4.69 -10.29
N PHE A 28 6.35 4.33 -9.01
CA PHE A 28 5.35 4.69 -8.01
C PHE A 28 5.39 6.21 -7.77
N ALA A 29 4.36 6.90 -8.25
CA ALA A 29 4.22 8.36 -8.16
C ALA A 29 2.78 8.68 -7.71
N PRO A 30 2.45 8.50 -6.41
CA PRO A 30 1.11 8.73 -5.92
C PRO A 30 0.76 10.22 -5.94
N LEU A 31 -0.47 10.52 -6.32
CA LEU A 31 -1.08 11.84 -6.13
C LEU A 31 -2.16 11.69 -5.06
N TYR A 32 -1.91 12.25 -3.88
CA TYR A 32 -2.88 12.28 -2.79
C TYR A 32 -3.84 13.46 -3.00
N GLU A 33 -5.12 13.16 -3.23
CA GLU A 33 -6.17 14.16 -3.53
C GLU A 33 -6.89 14.66 -2.26
N GLY A 34 -6.42 14.28 -1.08
CA GLY A 34 -6.90 14.79 0.21
C GLY A 34 -7.60 13.75 1.09
N VAL A 35 -8.00 14.20 2.28
CA VAL A 35 -8.66 13.41 3.33
C VAL A 35 -9.89 14.18 3.82
N GLU A 36 -11.07 13.57 3.78
CA GLU A 36 -12.26 14.04 4.50
C GLU A 36 -12.39 13.24 5.80
N THR A 37 -12.39 13.93 6.93
CA THR A 37 -12.61 13.30 8.25
C THR A 37 -14.05 13.48 8.70
N ARG A 38 -14.70 12.38 9.09
CA ARG A 38 -16.05 12.37 9.65
C ARG A 38 -16.07 11.64 10.99
N LEU A 39 -16.26 12.39 12.07
CA LEU A 39 -16.55 11.79 13.38
C LEU A 39 -17.94 11.13 13.31
N LEU A 40 -18.03 9.85 13.70
CA LEU A 40 -19.29 9.12 13.70
C LEU A 40 -19.95 9.17 15.08
N ASP A 41 -19.31 8.59 16.08
CA ASP A 41 -19.78 8.61 17.48
C ASP A 41 -18.62 8.32 18.43
N GLY A 42 -18.55 9.03 19.56
CA GLY A 42 -17.53 8.82 20.58
C GLY A 42 -16.10 8.80 20.03
N ASP A 43 -15.48 7.62 20.04
CA ASP A 43 -14.13 7.35 19.54
C ASP A 43 -14.09 6.81 18.09
N LEU A 44 -15.24 6.60 17.47
CA LEU A 44 -15.40 6.07 16.13
C LEU A 44 -15.33 7.20 15.09
N VAL A 45 -14.41 7.06 14.15
CA VAL A 45 -14.13 8.05 13.10
C VAL A 45 -14.00 7.36 11.75
N ASN A 46 -14.46 8.04 10.69
CA ASN A 46 -14.37 7.60 9.31
C ASN A 46 -13.52 8.60 8.52
N PHE A 47 -12.55 8.08 7.76
CA PHE A 47 -11.74 8.86 6.83
C PHE A 47 -12.10 8.44 5.41
N PHE A 48 -12.46 9.43 4.59
CA PHE A 48 -12.56 9.27 3.15
C PHE A 48 -11.27 9.80 2.52
N VAL A 49 -10.50 8.90 1.93
CA VAL A 49 -9.24 9.25 1.26
C VAL A 49 -9.38 9.10 -0.25
N ALA A 50 -8.72 9.96 -1.01
CA ALA A 50 -8.70 9.89 -2.47
C ALA A 50 -7.25 9.99 -2.96
N MET A 51 -6.86 9.11 -3.90
CA MET A 51 -5.53 9.18 -4.52
C MET A 51 -5.51 8.62 -5.94
N ARG A 52 -4.50 8.99 -6.71
CA ARG A 52 -4.16 8.39 -8.00
C ARG A 52 -2.77 7.78 -7.96
N GLY A 53 -2.48 6.89 -8.91
CA GLY A 53 -1.17 6.22 -8.99
C GLY A 53 -0.93 5.17 -7.90
N ALA A 54 -1.99 4.74 -7.20
CA ALA A 54 -1.92 3.59 -6.31
C ALA A 54 -1.64 2.30 -7.11
N ARG A 55 -0.81 1.42 -6.54
CA ARG A 55 -0.50 0.09 -7.09
C ARG A 55 -1.57 -0.94 -6.76
N GLY A 56 -2.37 -0.66 -5.73
CA GLY A 56 -3.47 -1.50 -5.26
C GLY A 56 -4.15 -0.90 -4.04
N SER A 57 -5.09 -1.64 -3.45
CA SER A 57 -5.86 -1.19 -2.28
C SER A 57 -4.99 -0.88 -1.06
N GLU A 58 -3.85 -1.56 -0.92
CA GLU A 58 -2.91 -1.37 0.19
C GLU A 58 -2.36 0.07 0.24
N ASP A 59 -2.09 0.71 -0.91
CA ASP A 59 -1.63 2.10 -0.93
C ASP A 59 -2.72 3.07 -0.40
N VAL A 60 -3.99 2.74 -0.67
CA VAL A 60 -5.15 3.51 -0.18
C VAL A 60 -5.36 3.28 1.33
N GLU A 61 -5.22 2.04 1.79
CA GLU A 61 -5.26 1.68 3.21
C GLU A 61 -4.15 2.37 4.00
N ASN A 62 -2.91 2.36 3.49
CA ASN A 62 -1.78 3.05 4.10
C ASN A 62 -2.04 4.56 4.21
N TYR A 63 -2.61 5.18 3.17
CA TYR A 63 -2.98 6.58 3.23
C TYR A 63 -4.06 6.86 4.29
N ALA A 64 -5.06 5.99 4.42
CA ALA A 64 -6.06 6.10 5.48
C ALA A 64 -5.49 5.89 6.89
N ASP A 65 -4.54 4.97 7.05
CA ASP A 65 -3.84 4.73 8.33
C ASP A 65 -3.03 5.97 8.75
N CYS A 66 -2.37 6.63 7.79
CA CYS A 66 -1.68 7.89 8.01
C CYS A 66 -2.62 9.00 8.52
N ALA A 67 -3.78 9.15 7.88
CA ALA A 67 -4.80 10.09 8.32
C ALA A 67 -5.32 9.76 9.73
N ALA A 68 -5.61 8.48 10.00
CA ALA A 68 -6.10 8.03 11.29
C ALA A 68 -5.09 8.25 12.43
N ALA A 69 -3.81 7.98 12.17
CA ALA A 69 -2.72 8.19 13.13
C ALA A 69 -2.61 9.67 13.51
N GLN A 70 -2.52 10.57 12.52
CA GLN A 70 -2.43 12.00 12.80
C GLN A 70 -3.67 12.54 13.51
N TYR A 71 -4.85 12.08 13.12
CA TYR A 71 -6.09 12.48 13.78
C TYR A 71 -6.12 12.05 15.25
N ALA A 72 -5.69 10.82 15.57
CA ALA A 72 -5.58 10.36 16.94
C ALA A 72 -4.68 11.28 17.78
N LEU A 73 -3.50 11.65 17.26
CA LEU A 73 -2.57 12.57 17.92
C LEU A 73 -3.18 13.97 18.13
N ILE A 74 -3.84 14.55 17.12
CA ILE A 74 -4.50 15.86 17.23
C ILE A 74 -5.57 15.85 18.33
N ARG A 75 -6.23 14.71 18.53
CA ARG A 75 -7.25 14.52 19.57
C ARG A 75 -6.68 14.15 20.95
N GLY A 76 -5.36 14.06 21.09
CA GLY A 76 -4.67 13.73 22.35
C GLY A 76 -4.66 12.24 22.69
N TYR A 77 -4.83 11.37 21.70
CA TYR A 77 -4.78 9.92 21.83
C TYR A 77 -3.46 9.36 21.30
N GLY A 78 -3.09 8.16 21.76
CA GLY A 78 -1.86 7.46 21.35
C GLY A 78 -2.07 6.32 20.37
N PHE A 79 -3.32 5.89 20.17
CA PHE A 79 -3.63 4.70 19.37
C PHE A 79 -4.84 4.91 18.48
N ALA A 80 -4.85 4.16 17.38
CA ALA A 80 -6.05 3.90 16.59
C ALA A 80 -6.21 2.39 16.40
N ARG A 81 -7.42 1.94 16.09
CA ARG A 81 -7.68 0.55 15.66
C ARG A 81 -8.51 0.59 14.40
N HIS A 82 -7.99 -0.06 13.37
CA HIS A 82 -8.68 -0.21 12.10
C HIS A 82 -9.85 -1.19 12.23
N LEU A 83 -11.03 -0.79 11.74
CA LEU A 83 -12.22 -1.65 11.71
C LEU A 83 -12.53 -2.17 10.32
N ARG A 84 -12.41 -1.31 9.31
CA ARG A 84 -12.78 -1.61 7.92
C ARG A 84 -12.19 -0.56 6.99
N THR A 85 -11.74 -0.97 5.82
CA THR A 85 -11.61 -0.10 4.65
C THR A 85 -12.37 -0.72 3.49
N ASN A 86 -13.22 0.07 2.84
CA ASN A 86 -13.75 -0.26 1.52
C ASN A 86 -12.97 0.56 0.49
N VAL A 87 -12.39 -0.10 -0.50
CA VAL A 87 -11.65 0.55 -1.58
C VAL A 87 -12.40 0.41 -2.89
N SER A 88 -12.48 1.48 -3.67
CA SER A 88 -12.95 1.48 -5.05
C SER A 88 -11.98 2.21 -5.97
N GLU A 89 -11.96 1.81 -7.23
CA GLU A 89 -11.18 2.43 -8.29
C GLU A 89 -12.11 2.76 -9.46
N GLU A 90 -12.04 3.99 -9.97
CA GLU A 90 -12.76 4.43 -11.15
C GLU A 90 -11.95 5.47 -11.93
N GLY A 91 -11.55 5.14 -13.15
CA GLY A 91 -10.84 6.08 -14.03
C GLY A 91 -9.48 6.53 -13.47
N GLY A 92 -8.77 5.62 -12.82
CA GLY A 92 -7.47 5.84 -12.15
C GLY A 92 -7.57 6.58 -10.81
N LEU A 93 -8.79 6.94 -10.38
CA LEU A 93 -9.03 7.53 -9.06
C LEU A 93 -9.42 6.44 -8.07
N TRP A 94 -8.58 6.30 -7.06
CA TRP A 94 -8.79 5.38 -5.94
C TRP A 94 -9.45 6.13 -4.79
N ARG A 95 -10.47 5.52 -4.19
CA ARG A 95 -11.15 6.03 -3.01
C ARG A 95 -11.17 4.99 -1.91
N GLY A 96 -10.89 5.42 -0.68
CA GLY A 96 -11.01 4.60 0.52
C GLY A 96 -12.05 5.19 1.47
N ASP A 97 -13.01 4.37 1.91
CA ASP A 97 -13.89 4.62 3.06
C ASP A 97 -13.39 3.75 4.22
N ALA A 98 -12.63 4.37 5.13
CA ALA A 98 -11.92 3.69 6.20
C ALA A 98 -12.42 4.11 7.59
N VAL A 99 -12.78 3.15 8.43
CA VAL A 99 -13.36 3.36 9.76
C VAL A 99 -12.40 2.88 10.84
N TYR A 100 -12.20 3.71 11.86
CA TYR A 100 -11.28 3.46 12.97
C TYR A 100 -11.92 3.84 14.31
N THR A 101 -11.44 3.24 15.39
CA THR A 101 -11.61 3.79 16.76
C THR A 101 -10.30 4.42 17.24
N ILE A 102 -10.32 5.55 17.93
CA ILE A 102 -9.14 6.18 18.57
C ILE A 102 -9.10 5.93 20.07
N SER A 103 -7.92 5.79 20.68
CA SER A 103 -7.83 5.47 22.11
C SER A 103 -6.57 5.98 22.80
N ALA A 104 -6.69 6.28 24.09
CA ALA A 104 -5.57 6.72 24.93
C ALA A 104 -4.68 5.55 25.38
N ALA A 105 -5.25 4.34 25.45
CA ALA A 105 -4.54 3.13 25.83
C ALA A 105 -4.60 2.12 24.68
N LEU A 106 -3.69 1.14 24.69
CA LEU A 106 -3.61 0.13 23.65
C LEU A 106 -4.96 -0.61 23.50
N PRO A 107 -5.67 -0.46 22.37
CA PRO A 107 -6.97 -1.10 22.19
C PRO A 107 -6.82 -2.61 22.02
N ARG A 108 -7.81 -3.36 22.51
CA ARG A 108 -7.88 -4.81 22.29
C ARG A 108 -8.23 -5.10 20.83
N GLY A 109 -7.75 -6.23 20.33
CA GLY A 109 -8.04 -6.73 18.98
C GLY A 109 -6.82 -6.72 18.06
N LEU A 110 -7.08 -6.91 16.77
CA LEU A 110 -6.08 -6.88 15.72
C LEU A 110 -6.07 -5.52 15.03
N LYS A 111 -5.04 -5.27 14.22
CA LYS A 111 -4.85 -4.02 13.44
C LYS A 111 -4.89 -2.76 14.29
N THR A 112 -4.18 -2.82 15.41
CA THR A 112 -3.91 -1.66 16.26
C THR A 112 -2.74 -0.87 15.69
N ILE A 113 -2.90 0.45 15.67
CA ILE A 113 -1.94 1.44 15.23
C ILE A 113 -1.44 2.18 16.47
N ASP A 114 -0.12 2.22 16.64
CA ASP A 114 0.54 3.23 17.46
C ASP A 114 0.60 4.52 16.62
N ALA A 115 -0.08 5.56 17.09
CA ALA A 115 -0.31 6.76 16.30
C ALA A 115 0.98 7.56 16.07
N GLU A 116 1.90 7.58 17.05
CA GLU A 116 3.18 8.29 16.91
C GLU A 116 4.09 7.58 15.90
N VAL A 117 4.19 6.25 16.02
CA VAL A 117 5.01 5.44 15.11
C VAL A 117 4.51 5.54 13.66
N VAL A 118 3.20 5.40 13.45
CA VAL A 118 2.64 5.48 12.09
C VAL A 118 2.73 6.90 11.53
N ALA A 119 2.41 7.94 12.31
CA ALA A 119 2.54 9.32 11.81
C ALA A 119 3.99 9.67 11.43
N SER A 120 4.98 9.21 12.20
CA SER A 120 6.41 9.37 11.86
C SER A 120 6.74 8.66 10.55
N ALA A 121 6.32 7.40 10.40
CA ALA A 121 6.55 6.64 9.17
C ALA A 121 5.88 7.30 7.95
N CYS A 122 4.68 7.86 8.11
CA CYS A 122 3.99 8.58 7.03
C CYS A 122 4.75 9.84 6.61
N ALA A 123 5.25 10.62 7.57
CA ALA A 123 6.09 11.78 7.30
C ALA A 123 7.39 11.41 6.57
N GLU A 124 8.07 10.34 6.99
CA GLU A 124 9.29 9.84 6.36
C GLU A 124 9.06 9.35 4.92
N ASN A 125 7.90 8.74 4.66
CA ASN A 125 7.54 8.23 3.34
C ASN A 125 6.80 9.26 2.46
N GLY A 126 6.61 10.50 2.95
CA GLY A 126 5.94 11.56 2.19
C GLY A 126 4.45 11.33 1.96
N ILE A 127 3.79 10.55 2.82
CA ILE A 127 2.34 10.36 2.79
C ILE A 127 1.68 11.48 3.60
N PRO A 128 0.86 12.35 2.99
CA PRO A 128 0.17 13.40 3.72
C PRO A 128 -0.84 12.78 4.70
N MET A 129 -1.14 13.52 5.76
CA MET A 129 -2.01 13.05 6.84
C MET A 129 -3.26 13.93 7.02
N VAL A 130 -3.28 15.12 6.42
CA VAL A 130 -4.38 16.11 6.42
C VAL A 130 -4.39 16.89 5.10
#